data_AF-A0A939XP50-F1
#
_entry.id   AF-A0A939XP50-F1
#
_cell.length_a   1.000
_cell.length_b   1.000
_cell.length_c   1.000
_cell.angle_alpha   90.00
_cell.angle_beta   90.00
_cell.angle_gamma   90.00
#
_symmetry.space_group_name_H-M   'P 1'
#
loop_
_entity.id
_entity.type
_entity.pdbx_description
1 polymer ?
#
loop_
_entity_poly.entity_id
_entity_poly.type
_entity_poly.pdbx_seq_one_letter_code
_entity_poly.pdbx_strand_id
1 'polypeptide(L)'
;MTDDLLASLNEPQRRAVLHEKTPLLILAGAGSGKTRTLTHRIAWLMRERGVSYRSILAVTFTNKAANEMKERLRQMLGEDAATPLVSTFHAFGARLLRREIANLGISPDFTIYDDADQQRLLKECLRRLNIGEQTLKPRAAASAIDGFKNEGL
;
A
#
# COMPACT_ATOMS: atom_id res chain seq x y z
N MET A 1 -28.95 -2.30 11.30
CA MET A 1 -27.94 -2.43 12.36
C MET A 1 -26.70 -1.64 11.98
N THR A 2 -26.88 -0.35 11.70
CA THR A 2 -25.87 0.61 11.24
C THR A 2 -25.29 1.40 12.42
N ASP A 3 -26.02 1.38 13.55
CA ASP A 3 -25.75 2.20 14.72
C ASP A 3 -24.48 1.78 15.45
N ASP A 4 -24.12 0.50 15.47
CA ASP A 4 -22.90 0.01 16.14
C ASP A 4 -21.62 0.55 15.47
N LEU A 5 -21.57 0.49 14.13
CA LEU A 5 -20.43 0.98 13.34
C LEU A 5 -20.28 2.49 13.45
N LEU A 6 -21.37 3.25 13.57
CA LEU A 6 -21.30 4.71 13.56
C LEU A 6 -21.26 5.32 14.96
N ALA A 7 -21.82 4.65 15.98
CA ALA A 7 -22.01 5.16 17.34
C ALA A 7 -20.80 5.89 17.89
N SER A 8 -19.62 5.31 17.66
CA SER A 8 -18.37 5.73 18.28
C SER A 8 -17.63 6.82 17.49
N LEU A 9 -18.15 7.25 16.33
CA LEU A 9 -17.55 8.24 15.44
C LEU A 9 -18.11 9.65 15.67
N ASN A 10 -17.25 10.67 15.56
CA ASN A 10 -17.69 12.06 15.53
C ASN A 10 -18.28 12.44 14.17
N GLU A 11 -18.91 13.62 14.09
CA GLU A 11 -19.63 14.04 12.88
C GLU A 11 -18.76 14.08 11.61
N PRO A 12 -17.55 14.67 11.60
CA PRO A 12 -16.66 14.57 10.44
C PRO A 12 -16.33 13.13 10.01
N GLN A 13 -16.07 12.24 10.97
CA GLN A 13 -15.76 10.84 10.69
C GLN A 13 -16.98 10.11 10.12
N ARG A 14 -18.18 10.33 10.68
CA ARG A 14 -19.44 9.76 10.16
C ARG A 14 -19.69 10.18 8.72
N ARG A 15 -19.56 11.47 8.40
CA ARG A 15 -19.69 11.96 7.02
C ARG A 15 -18.70 11.29 6.07
N ALA A 16 -17.45 11.11 6.49
CA ALA A 16 -16.45 10.43 5.68
C ALA A 16 -16.75 8.92 5.49
N VAL A 17 -17.30 8.24 6.50
CA VAL A 17 -17.72 6.84 6.40
C VAL A 17 -18.91 6.68 5.45
N LEU A 18 -19.90 7.56 5.55
CA LEU A 18 -21.13 7.53 4.76
C LEU A 18 -21.00 8.11 3.34
N HIS A 19 -19.85 8.71 2.99
CA HIS A 19 -19.65 9.34 1.69
C HIS A 19 -19.79 8.35 0.52
N GLU A 20 -20.52 8.73 -0.53
CA GLU A 20 -20.83 7.87 -1.67
C GLU A 20 -20.33 8.43 -3.01
N LYS A 21 -20.08 7.51 -3.97
CA LYS A 21 -20.07 7.73 -5.44
C LYS A 21 -19.04 8.70 -6.04
N THR A 22 -18.28 9.45 -5.25
CA THR A 22 -17.25 10.38 -5.77
C THR A 22 -15.92 10.24 -5.03
N PRO A 23 -14.80 10.66 -5.64
CA PRO A 23 -13.51 10.73 -4.96
C PRO A 23 -13.61 11.56 -3.67
N LEU A 24 -12.99 11.06 -2.59
CA LEU A 24 -13.00 11.71 -1.28
C LEU A 24 -11.57 11.93 -0.80
N LEU A 25 -11.23 13.17 -0.47
CA LEU A 25 -10.01 13.53 0.24
C LEU A 25 -10.33 13.82 1.71
N ILE A 26 -9.68 13.09 2.62
CA ILE A 26 -9.81 13.30 4.07
C ILE A 26 -8.54 13.97 4.58
N LEU A 27 -8.62 15.26 4.90
CA LEU A 27 -7.56 16.00 5.58
C LEU A 27 -7.68 15.79 7.09
N ALA A 28 -6.64 15.23 7.70
CA ALA A 28 -6.73 14.78 9.08
C ALA A 28 -5.38 14.89 9.80
N GLY A 29 -5.36 15.65 10.90
CA GLY A 29 -4.18 15.87 11.74
C GLY A 29 -3.73 14.62 12.49
N ALA A 30 -2.60 14.69 13.20
CA ALA A 30 -2.18 13.63 14.11
C ALA A 30 -3.28 13.35 15.16
N GLY A 31 -3.46 12.08 15.56
CA GLY A 31 -4.46 11.70 16.58
C GLY A 31 -5.94 11.80 16.19
N SER A 32 -6.29 12.38 15.04
CA SER A 32 -7.69 12.60 14.60
C SER A 32 -8.50 11.34 14.23
N GLY A 33 -7.91 10.15 14.34
CA GLY A 33 -8.59 8.89 14.05
C GLY A 33 -8.63 8.48 12.57
N LYS A 34 -7.70 8.96 11.73
CA LYS A 34 -7.60 8.60 10.29
C LYS A 34 -7.85 7.12 9.99
N THR A 35 -7.05 6.25 10.62
CA THR A 35 -7.13 4.80 10.43
C THR A 35 -8.51 4.27 10.82
N ARG A 36 -9.07 4.77 11.92
CA ARG A 36 -10.41 4.41 12.38
C ARG A 36 -11.47 4.80 11.37
N THR A 37 -11.43 6.02 10.84
CA THR A 37 -12.36 6.45 9.79
C THR A 37 -12.30 5.52 8.57
N LEU A 38 -11.09 5.14 8.13
CA LEU A 38 -10.91 4.26 6.98
C LEU A 38 -11.42 2.83 7.24
N THR A 39 -11.16 2.24 8.41
CA THR A 39 -11.64 0.88 8.72
C THR A 39 -13.16 0.85 8.85
N HIS A 40 -13.75 1.86 9.49
CA HIS A 40 -15.21 1.99 9.57
C HIS A 40 -15.83 2.19 8.18
N ARG A 41 -15.20 2.95 7.29
CA ARG A 41 -15.66 3.12 5.91
C ARG A 41 -15.68 1.80 5.15
N ILE A 42 -14.61 1.02 5.24
CA ILE A 42 -14.52 -0.30 4.61
C ILE A 42 -15.61 -1.23 5.17
N ALA A 43 -15.76 -1.30 6.49
CA ALA A 43 -16.77 -2.14 7.13
C ALA A 43 -18.20 -1.74 6.72
N TRP A 44 -18.47 -0.43 6.64
CA TRP A 44 -19.77 0.10 6.18
C TRP A 44 -20.05 -0.25 4.71
N LEU A 45 -19.05 -0.10 3.82
CA LEU A 45 -19.19 -0.50 2.41
C LEU A 45 -19.53 -1.99 2.28
N MET A 46 -18.93 -2.85 3.10
CA MET A 46 -19.19 -4.28 3.06
C MET A 46 -20.55 -4.66 3.67
N ARG A 47 -20.83 -4.21 4.90
CA ARG A 47 -22.03 -4.60 5.66
C ARG A 47 -23.31 -3.97 5.13
N GLU A 48 -23.27 -2.67 4.83
CA GLU A 48 -24.49 -1.90 4.53
C GLU A 48 -24.68 -1.70 3.03
N ARG A 49 -23.60 -1.65 2.26
CA ARG A 49 -23.65 -1.47 0.79
C ARG A 49 -23.45 -2.77 0.02
N GLY A 50 -23.20 -3.89 0.69
CA GLY A 50 -23.00 -5.19 0.06
C GLY A 50 -21.79 -5.24 -0.87
N VAL A 51 -20.83 -4.33 -0.72
CA VAL A 51 -19.62 -4.31 -1.57
C VAL A 51 -18.78 -5.54 -1.22
N SER A 52 -18.48 -6.36 -2.24
CA SER A 52 -17.61 -7.52 -2.07
C SER A 52 -16.24 -7.10 -1.56
N TYR A 53 -15.69 -7.84 -0.60
CA TYR A 53 -14.32 -7.68 -0.11
C TYR A 53 -13.28 -7.71 -1.25
N ARG A 54 -13.57 -8.45 -2.34
CA ARG A 54 -12.71 -8.56 -3.52
C ARG A 54 -12.63 -7.27 -4.34
N SER A 55 -13.59 -6.38 -4.17
CA SER A 55 -13.68 -5.09 -4.86
C SER A 55 -13.07 -3.94 -4.07
N ILE A 56 -12.50 -4.20 -2.89
CA ILE A 56 -11.90 -3.20 -2.01
C ILE A 56 -10.39 -3.46 -1.90
N LEU A 57 -9.61 -2.42 -2.19
CA LEU A 57 -8.16 -2.37 -1.98
C LEU A 57 -7.86 -1.24 -0.98
N ALA A 58 -7.13 -1.56 0.08
CA ALA A 58 -6.61 -0.59 1.02
C ALA A 58 -5.08 -0.66 1.06
N VAL A 59 -4.42 0.45 0.73
CA VAL A 59 -2.96 0.52 0.64
C VAL A 59 -2.40 1.47 1.69
N THR A 60 -1.27 1.11 2.28
CA THR A 60 -0.54 1.95 3.24
C THR A 60 0.97 1.92 2.99
N PHE A 61 1.73 2.70 3.75
CA PHE A 61 3.19 2.79 3.60
C PHE A 61 3.96 1.73 4.39
N THR A 62 3.40 1.21 5.49
CA THR A 62 4.13 0.29 6.38
C THR A 62 3.38 -1.02 6.60
N ASN A 63 4.13 -2.12 6.76
CA ASN A 63 3.55 -3.41 7.10
C ASN A 63 2.80 -3.37 8.44
N LYS A 64 3.31 -2.60 9.41
CA LYS A 64 2.65 -2.40 10.71
C LYS A 64 1.25 -1.81 10.55
N ALA A 65 1.11 -0.74 9.78
CA ALA A 65 -0.19 -0.12 9.53
C ALA A 65 -1.14 -1.05 8.76
N ALA A 66 -0.62 -1.83 7.81
CA ALA A 66 -1.42 -2.79 7.06
C ALA A 66 -1.98 -3.89 7.98
N ASN A 67 -1.13 -4.42 8.86
CA ASN A 67 -1.52 -5.46 9.81
C ASN A 67 -2.50 -4.93 10.85
N GLU A 68 -2.27 -3.72 11.39
CA GLU A 68 -3.20 -3.08 12.31
C GLU A 68 -4.58 -2.84 11.67
N MET A 69 -4.61 -2.42 10.40
CA MET A 69 -5.86 -2.21 9.67
C MET A 69 -6.60 -3.54 9.43
N LYS A 70 -5.89 -4.62 9.08
CA LYS A 70 -6.48 -5.97 8.96
C LYS A 70 -7.12 -6.43 10.26
N GLU A 71 -6.39 -6.27 11.35
CA GLU A 71 -6.84 -6.68 12.68
C GLU A 71 -8.11 -5.94 13.10
N ARG A 72 -8.13 -4.62 12.93
CA ARG A 72 -9.33 -3.80 13.16
C ARG A 72 -10.51 -4.25 12.30
N LEU A 73 -10.28 -4.57 11.02
CA LEU A 73 -11.34 -5.04 10.14
C LEU A 73 -11.91 -6.41 10.55
N ARG A 74 -11.06 -7.34 11.01
CA ARG A 74 -11.52 -8.63 11.56
C ARG A 74 -12.39 -8.43 12.78
N GLN A 75 -11.98 -7.59 13.72
CA GLN A 75 -12.77 -7.28 14.92
C GLN A 75 -14.14 -6.67 14.58
N MET A 76 -14.24 -5.88 13.50
CA MET A 76 -15.48 -5.22 13.08
C MET A 76 -16.41 -6.07 12.23
N LEU A 77 -15.86 -7.04 11.48
CA LEU A 77 -16.60 -7.89 10.54
C LEU A 77 -16.82 -9.32 11.07
N GLY A 78 -16.07 -9.73 12.09
CA GLY A 78 -15.99 -11.09 12.60
C GLY A 78 -14.68 -11.77 12.20
N GLU A 79 -14.14 -12.64 13.07
CA GLU A 79 -12.86 -13.35 12.85
C GLU A 79 -12.87 -14.21 11.57
N ASP A 80 -14.00 -14.85 11.27
CA ASP A 80 -14.17 -15.69 10.09
C ASP A 80 -14.57 -14.91 8.82
N ALA A 81 -14.69 -13.58 8.92
CA ALA A 81 -15.11 -12.77 7.79
C ALA A 81 -14.00 -12.64 6.74
N ALA A 82 -14.39 -12.80 5.47
CA ALA A 82 -13.50 -12.48 4.37
C ALA A 82 -13.13 -10.98 4.42
N THR A 83 -11.83 -10.68 4.47
CA THR A 83 -11.34 -9.30 4.53
C THR A 83 -10.82 -8.83 3.16
N PRO A 84 -10.90 -7.51 2.88
CA PRO A 84 -10.41 -6.97 1.63
C PRO A 84 -8.88 -7.04 1.53
N LEU A 85 -8.34 -6.75 0.35
CA LEU A 85 -6.90 -6.68 0.18
C LEU A 85 -6.35 -5.45 0.89
N VAL A 86 -5.69 -5.69 2.03
CA VAL A 86 -4.95 -4.66 2.78
C VAL A 86 -3.45 -4.95 2.67
N SER A 87 -2.67 -4.02 2.13
CA SER A 87 -1.23 -4.23 1.91
C SER A 87 -0.45 -2.92 1.88
N THR A 88 0.89 -3.02 1.79
CA THR A 88 1.70 -1.87 1.38
C THR A 88 1.66 -1.68 -0.14
N PHE A 89 2.11 -0.52 -0.63
CA PHE A 89 2.29 -0.27 -2.06
C PHE A 89 3.20 -1.33 -2.70
N HIS A 90 4.36 -1.59 -2.09
CA HIS A 90 5.30 -2.60 -2.58
C HIS A 90 4.71 -4.01 -2.59
N ALA A 91 4.03 -4.43 -1.53
CA ALA A 91 3.41 -5.75 -1.47
C ALA A 91 2.29 -5.91 -2.49
N PHE A 92 1.51 -4.85 -2.72
CA PHE A 92 0.49 -4.83 -3.78
C PHE A 92 1.13 -4.93 -5.17
N GLY A 93 2.13 -4.10 -5.47
CA GLY A 93 2.83 -4.09 -6.75
C GLY A 93 3.49 -5.43 -7.05
N ALA A 94 4.18 -6.02 -6.07
CA ALA A 94 4.75 -7.35 -6.21
C ALA A 94 3.67 -8.39 -6.50
N ARG A 95 2.55 -8.41 -5.76
CA ARG A 95 1.44 -9.34 -6.00
C ARG A 95 0.86 -9.19 -7.41
N LEU A 96 0.69 -7.96 -7.88
CA LEU A 96 0.18 -7.67 -9.22
C LEU A 96 1.15 -8.19 -10.29
N LEU A 97 2.44 -7.90 -10.15
CA LEU A 97 3.46 -8.36 -11.09
C LEU A 97 3.56 -9.89 -11.09
N ARG A 98 3.59 -10.55 -9.94
CA ARG A 98 3.59 -12.04 -9.87
C ARG A 98 2.43 -12.67 -10.64
N ARG A 99 1.30 -11.96 -10.75
CA ARG A 99 0.11 -12.44 -11.44
C ARG A 99 0.12 -12.12 -12.94
N GLU A 100 0.54 -10.92 -13.30
CA GLU A 100 0.29 -10.36 -14.65
C GLU A 100 1.56 -10.09 -15.48
N ILE A 101 2.77 -10.19 -14.90
CA ILE A 101 4.02 -9.76 -15.57
C ILE A 101 4.42 -10.66 -16.75
N ALA A 102 3.89 -11.88 -16.82
CA ALA A 102 4.10 -12.78 -17.96
C ALA A 102 3.65 -12.16 -19.29
N ASN A 103 2.66 -11.26 -19.25
CA ASN A 103 2.19 -10.51 -20.42
C ASN A 103 3.27 -9.57 -21.02
N LEU A 104 4.33 -9.28 -20.26
CA LEU A 104 5.48 -8.49 -20.71
C LEU A 104 6.68 -9.36 -21.12
N GLY A 105 6.52 -10.69 -21.19
CA GLY A 105 7.61 -11.63 -21.48
C GLY A 105 8.60 -11.82 -20.33
N ILE A 106 8.25 -11.39 -19.13
CA ILE A 106 9.08 -11.54 -17.93
C ILE A 106 8.53 -12.68 -17.08
N SER A 107 9.41 -13.52 -16.54
CA SER A 107 9.00 -14.60 -15.64
C SER A 107 8.30 -14.05 -14.39
N PRO A 108 7.16 -14.64 -13.97
CA PRO A 108 6.54 -14.30 -12.70
C PRO A 108 7.42 -14.69 -11.51
N ASP A 109 8.51 -15.45 -11.68
CA ASP A 109 9.46 -15.87 -10.64
C ASP A 109 10.69 -14.94 -10.52
N PHE A 110 10.54 -13.65 -10.82
CA PHE A 110 11.59 -12.64 -10.65
C PHE A 110 12.13 -12.52 -9.20
N THR A 111 13.39 -12.11 -9.05
CA THR A 111 13.98 -11.83 -7.73
C THR A 111 13.82 -10.35 -7.38
N ILE A 112 13.51 -10.05 -6.12
CA ILE A 112 13.50 -8.68 -5.60
C ILE A 112 14.86 -8.43 -4.96
N TYR A 113 15.63 -7.51 -5.51
CA TYR A 113 16.93 -7.13 -4.96
C TYR A 113 16.76 -6.23 -3.75
N ASP A 114 17.47 -6.56 -2.68
CA ASP A 114 17.66 -5.67 -1.54
C ASP A 114 18.73 -4.60 -1.84
N ASP A 115 18.97 -3.72 -0.87
CA ASP A 115 19.94 -2.64 -1.02
C ASP A 115 21.36 -3.18 -1.31
N ALA A 116 21.75 -4.30 -0.69
CA ALA A 116 23.09 -4.86 -0.87
C ALA A 116 23.27 -5.45 -2.27
N ASP A 117 22.25 -6.14 -2.79
CA ASP A 117 22.22 -6.66 -4.15
C ASP A 117 22.26 -5.53 -5.18
N GLN A 118 21.49 -4.45 -4.96
CA GLN A 118 21.54 -3.25 -5.79
C GLN A 118 22.93 -2.60 -5.79
N GLN A 119 23.55 -2.44 -4.61
CA GLN A 119 24.90 -1.88 -4.50
C GLN A 119 25.93 -2.73 -5.25
N ARG A 120 25.84 -4.06 -5.15
CA ARG A 120 26.73 -5.00 -5.84
C ARG A 120 26.58 -4.88 -7.36
N LEU A 121 25.35 -4.85 -7.86
CA LEU A 121 25.06 -4.69 -9.28
C LEU A 121 25.61 -3.36 -9.81
N LEU A 122 25.33 -2.25 -9.11
CA LEU A 122 25.76 -0.92 -9.55
C LEU A 122 27.28 -0.78 -9.55
N LYS A 123 27.97 -1.36 -8.56
CA LYS A 123 29.44 -1.39 -8.56
C LYS A 123 30.00 -2.08 -9.81
N GLU A 124 29.41 -3.20 -10.22
CA GLU A 124 29.81 -3.89 -11.44
C GLU A 124 29.48 -3.08 -12.71
N CYS A 125 28.31 -2.43 -12.76
CA CYS A 125 27.95 -1.54 -13.88
C CYS A 125 28.91 -0.36 -14.02
N LEU A 126 29.22 0.34 -12.92
CA LEU A 126 30.15 1.48 -12.93
C LEU A 126 31.55 1.07 -13.37
N ARG A 127 32.02 -0.10 -12.91
CA ARG A 127 33.30 -0.67 -13.35
C ARG A 127 33.33 -0.91 -14.86
N ARG A 128 32.26 -1.48 -15.44
CA ARG A 128 32.16 -1.72 -16.89
C ARG A 128 32.12 -0.42 -17.72
N LEU A 129 31.58 0.65 -17.14
CA LEU A 129 31.54 1.98 -17.75
C LEU A 129 32.85 2.77 -17.55
N ASN A 130 33.87 2.18 -16.91
CA ASN A 130 35.12 2.86 -16.52
C ASN A 130 34.91 4.10 -15.63
N ILE A 131 33.85 4.09 -14.81
CA ILE A 131 33.59 5.15 -13.82
C ILE A 131 34.20 4.73 -12.49
N GLY A 132 35.21 5.49 -12.03
CA GLY A 132 35.88 5.23 -10.77
C GLY A 132 35.00 5.55 -9.55
N GLU A 133 35.17 4.82 -8.45
CA GLU A 133 34.40 5.04 -7.21
C GLU A 133 34.60 6.42 -6.59
N GLN A 134 35.72 7.10 -6.91
CA GLN A 134 35.98 8.48 -6.51
C GLN A 134 35.12 9.50 -7.27
N THR A 135 34.69 9.16 -8.48
CA THR A 135 33.81 9.99 -9.32
C THR A 135 32.35 9.78 -8.94
N LEU A 136 31.91 8.52 -8.81
CA LEU A 136 30.55 8.19 -8.44
C LEU A 136 30.51 6.93 -7.60
N LYS A 137 30.03 7.05 -6.36
CA LYS A 137 29.84 5.91 -5.48
C LYS A 137 28.57 5.14 -5.88
N PRO A 138 28.57 3.79 -5.83
CA PRO A 138 27.37 2.98 -6.13
C PRO A 138 26.12 3.41 -5.36
N ARG A 139 26.28 3.87 -4.11
CA ARG A 139 25.17 4.35 -3.28
C ARG A 139 24.56 5.65 -3.79
N ALA A 140 25.40 6.56 -4.28
CA ALA A 140 24.93 7.81 -4.88
C ALA A 140 24.22 7.55 -6.21
N ALA A 141 24.75 6.63 -7.03
CA ALA A 141 24.08 6.17 -8.23
C ALA A 141 22.70 5.54 -7.93
N ALA A 142 22.62 4.66 -6.92
CA ALA A 142 21.36 4.05 -6.50
C ALA A 142 20.33 5.10 -6.08
N SER A 143 20.75 6.09 -5.28
CA SER A 143 19.87 7.17 -4.82
C SER A 143 19.36 8.04 -5.97
N ALA A 144 20.19 8.31 -6.98
CA ALA A 144 19.76 9.06 -8.16
C ALA A 144 18.75 8.26 -8.99
N ILE A 145 19.01 6.97 -9.22
CA ILE A 145 18.09 6.07 -9.92
C ILE A 145 16.76 5.94 -9.18
N ASP A 146 16.79 5.81 -7.86
CA ASP A 146 15.58 5.76 -7.03
C ASP A 146 14.77 7.06 -7.16
N GLY A 147 15.43 8.22 -7.18
CA GLY A 147 14.81 9.51 -7.46
C GLY A 147 14.04 9.51 -8.77
N PHE A 148 14.68 9.10 -9.88
CA PHE A 148 14.03 9.01 -11.19
C PHE A 148 12.85 8.03 -11.20
N LYS A 149 12.99 6.86 -10.56
CA LYS A 149 11.89 5.88 -10.43
C LYS A 149 10.69 6.46 -9.68
N ASN A 150 10.92 7.22 -8.61
CA ASN A 150 9.85 7.85 -7.82
C ASN A 150 9.14 8.98 -8.58
N GLU A 151 9.81 9.60 -9.55
CA GLU A 151 9.23 10.58 -10.47
C GLU A 151 8.52 9.93 -11.69
N GLY A 152 8.67 8.62 -11.87
CA GLY A 152 8.10 7.87 -13.00
C GLY A 152 8.86 8.05 -14.31
N LEU A 153 10.17 8.33 -14.22
CA LEU A 153 11.08 8.55 -15.34
C LEU A 153 11.92 7.32 -15.68
#